data_AF-A0A076HHJ7-F1
#
_entry.id   AF-A0A076HHJ7-F1
#
_cell.length_a   1.000
_cell.length_b   1.000
_cell.length_c   1.000
_cell.angle_alpha   90.00
_cell.angle_beta   90.00
_cell.angle_gamma   90.00
#
_symmetry.space_group_name_H-M   'P 1'
#
loop_
_entity.id
_entity.type
_entity.pdbx_description
1 polymer ?
#
loop_
_entity_poly.entity_id
_entity_poly.type
_entity_poly.pdbx_seq_one_letter_code
_entity_poly.pdbx_strand_id
1 'polypeptide(L)'
;MSLKWEKLKGQIDKMKAYNAFAKLEECVGIDSEGAASTQLKKLFGKHFKHGVKCAEPFYDLAIAFLEDSGSGENIFTSRSDQTDLIEDLVKLLHEDRPGLPPLTISQITQYLDLEERSLSEVCRSSFGMSILELIKSIRLEQVKKSYSNPHVPEGLRRFTMKKNALYYGFQDWNAFERLYFKTFCESPEQTIDKVSKTNVLISDLLRLRK
;
A
#
# COMPACT_ATOMS: atom_id res chain seq x y z
N MET A 1 -2.56 -6.98 11.00
CA MET A 1 -2.61 -7.68 9.70
C MET A 1 -4.05 -7.77 9.22
N SER A 2 -4.30 -7.82 7.90
CA SER A 2 -5.65 -7.76 7.32
C SER A 2 -6.37 -9.13 7.37
N LEU A 3 -7.67 -9.16 7.70
CA LEU A 3 -8.55 -10.35 7.64
C LEU A 3 -8.53 -11.09 6.28
N LYS A 4 -8.19 -10.37 5.20
CA LYS A 4 -8.07 -10.96 3.86
C LYS A 4 -6.80 -11.81 3.70
N TRP A 5 -5.72 -11.43 4.38
CA TRP A 5 -4.45 -12.15 4.36
C TRP A 5 -4.54 -13.50 5.06
N GLU A 6 -5.20 -13.56 6.22
CA GLU A 6 -5.39 -14.81 6.97
C GLU A 6 -6.22 -15.83 6.19
N LYS A 7 -7.24 -15.36 5.44
CA LYS A 7 -8.05 -16.22 4.57
C LYS A 7 -7.24 -16.80 3.40
N LEU A 8 -6.44 -15.97 2.73
CA LEU A 8 -5.56 -16.41 1.64
C LEU A 8 -4.54 -17.45 2.16
N LYS A 9 -3.92 -17.17 3.31
CA LYS A 9 -2.96 -18.09 3.93
C LYS A 9 -3.59 -19.43 4.29
N GLY A 10 -4.78 -19.43 4.89
CA GLY A 10 -5.51 -20.67 5.20
C GLY A 10 -5.90 -21.47 3.95
N GLN A 11 -6.18 -20.81 2.82
CA GLN A 11 -6.44 -21.49 1.55
C GLN A 11 -5.16 -22.08 0.93
N ILE A 12 -4.04 -21.36 0.99
CA ILE A 12 -2.73 -21.86 0.57
C ILE A 12 -2.36 -23.13 1.35
N ASP A 13 -2.51 -23.10 2.68
CA ASP A 13 -2.23 -24.24 3.55
C ASP A 13 -3.15 -25.44 3.23
N LYS A 14 -4.45 -25.18 3.00
CA LYS A 14 -5.41 -26.23 2.60
C LYS A 14 -5.03 -26.89 1.27
N MET A 15 -4.51 -26.12 0.32
CA MET A 15 -4.14 -26.61 -1.02
C MET A 15 -2.68 -27.08 -1.12
N LYS A 16 -1.88 -26.95 -0.05
CA LYS A 16 -0.44 -27.25 -0.03
C LYS A 16 0.36 -26.50 -1.11
N ALA A 17 -0.05 -25.27 -1.40
CA ALA A 17 0.52 -24.40 -2.42
C ALA A 17 1.74 -23.62 -1.88
N TYR A 18 2.82 -24.34 -1.53
CA TYR A 18 3.98 -23.74 -0.87
C TYR A 18 4.81 -22.83 -1.76
N ASN A 19 4.79 -23.01 -3.09
CA ASN A 19 5.46 -22.10 -4.02
C ASN A 19 4.74 -20.76 -4.05
N ALA A 20 3.41 -20.76 -3.92
CA ALA A 20 2.62 -19.54 -3.84
C ALA A 20 2.96 -18.72 -2.59
N PHE A 21 3.27 -19.40 -1.48
CA PHE A 21 3.75 -18.74 -0.27
C PHE A 21 5.11 -18.07 -0.50
N ALA A 22 6.08 -18.81 -1.04
CA ALA A 22 7.41 -18.27 -1.34
C ALA A 22 7.34 -17.07 -2.29
N LYS A 23 6.57 -17.17 -3.38
CA LYS A 23 6.40 -16.06 -4.34
C LYS A 23 5.72 -14.84 -3.72
N LEU A 24 4.78 -15.03 -2.78
CA LEU A 24 4.15 -13.92 -2.06
C LEU A 24 5.10 -13.22 -1.10
N GLU A 25 5.96 -13.98 -0.39
CA GLU A 25 6.95 -13.38 0.52
C GLU A 25 8.05 -12.64 -0.25
N GLU A 26 8.46 -13.17 -1.41
CA GLU A 26 9.51 -12.58 -2.25
C GLU A 26 8.98 -11.56 -3.28
N CYS A 27 7.68 -11.24 -3.27
CA CYS A 27 7.03 -10.35 -4.25
C CYS A 27 7.25 -10.77 -5.72
N VAL A 28 7.38 -12.08 -5.97
CA VAL A 28 7.68 -12.66 -7.27
C VAL A 28 6.39 -12.78 -8.10
N GLY A 29 6.49 -12.43 -9.40
CA GLY A 29 5.40 -12.62 -10.35
C GLY A 29 4.40 -11.47 -10.40
N ILE A 30 4.63 -10.38 -9.65
CA ILE A 30 3.84 -9.13 -9.74
C ILE A 30 3.80 -8.61 -11.18
N ASP A 31 4.93 -8.74 -11.91
CA ASP A 31 5.09 -8.28 -13.29
C ASP A 31 4.93 -9.41 -14.34
N SER A 32 4.30 -10.52 -13.98
CA SER A 32 4.09 -11.62 -14.95
C SER A 32 3.06 -11.23 -16.01
N GLU A 33 3.37 -11.51 -17.27
CA GLU A 33 2.44 -11.44 -18.41
C GLU A 33 1.92 -12.83 -18.81
N GLY A 34 2.03 -13.82 -17.91
CA GLY A 34 1.48 -15.16 -18.11
C GLY A 34 -0.04 -15.18 -18.22
N ALA A 35 -0.59 -16.19 -18.90
CA ALA A 35 -2.03 -16.30 -19.13
C ALA A 35 -2.87 -16.26 -17.83
N ALA A 36 -2.38 -16.87 -16.76
CA ALA A 36 -3.00 -16.83 -15.44
C ALA A 36 -2.95 -15.43 -14.79
N SER A 37 -1.86 -14.67 -14.96
CA SER A 37 -1.75 -13.26 -14.55
C SER A 37 -2.78 -12.39 -15.26
N THR A 38 -2.88 -12.53 -16.59
CA THR A 38 -3.84 -11.76 -17.40
C THR A 38 -5.28 -12.04 -16.97
N GLN A 39 -5.62 -13.31 -16.70
CA GLN A 39 -6.95 -13.68 -16.19
C GLN A 39 -7.22 -13.11 -14.80
N LEU A 40 -6.24 -13.14 -13.90
CA LEU A 40 -6.33 -12.57 -12.56
C LEU A 40 -6.53 -11.04 -12.62
N LYS A 41 -5.72 -10.33 -13.41
CA LYS A 41 -5.85 -8.88 -13.68
C LYS A 41 -7.27 -8.54 -14.20
N LYS A 42 -7.80 -9.34 -15.13
CA LYS A 42 -9.16 -9.17 -15.68
C LYS A 42 -10.26 -9.37 -14.64
N LEU A 43 -10.11 -10.35 -13.74
CA LEU A 43 -11.05 -10.57 -12.63
C LEU A 43 -10.99 -9.45 -11.60
N PHE A 44 -9.80 -8.97 -11.23
CA PHE A 44 -9.64 -7.80 -10.37
C PHE A 44 -10.34 -6.57 -10.96
N GLY A 45 -10.15 -6.31 -12.26
CA GLY A 45 -10.82 -5.23 -12.96
C GLY A 45 -12.35 -5.33 -12.90
N LYS A 46 -12.91 -6.54 -13.04
CA LYS A 46 -14.35 -6.78 -12.87
C LYS A 46 -14.80 -6.60 -11.42
N HIS A 47 -14.02 -7.06 -10.46
CA HIS A 47 -14.31 -6.91 -9.03
C HIS A 47 -14.46 -5.43 -8.65
N PHE A 48 -13.50 -4.58 -9.04
CA PHE A 48 -13.57 -3.16 -8.71
C PHE A 48 -14.73 -2.43 -9.39
N LYS A 49 -15.17 -2.89 -10.56
CA LYS A 49 -16.29 -2.28 -11.29
C LYS A 49 -17.67 -2.75 -10.83
N HIS A 50 -17.81 -4.01 -10.43
CA HIS A 50 -19.13 -4.65 -10.25
C HIS A 50 -19.30 -5.40 -8.93
N GLY A 51 -18.25 -5.49 -8.10
CA GLY A 51 -18.22 -6.33 -6.91
C GLY A 51 -18.12 -7.82 -7.23
N VAL A 52 -17.62 -8.63 -6.28
CA VAL A 52 -17.59 -10.09 -6.40
C VAL A 52 -18.62 -10.71 -5.46
N LYS A 53 -19.44 -11.61 -6.01
CA LYS A 53 -20.49 -12.33 -5.27
C LYS A 53 -19.94 -13.48 -4.40
N CYS A 54 -18.80 -14.08 -4.77
CA CYS A 54 -18.12 -15.14 -4.01
C CYS A 54 -16.59 -15.05 -4.18
N ALA A 55 -15.85 -15.01 -3.07
CA ALA A 55 -14.42 -14.76 -3.06
C ALA A 55 -13.54 -16.02 -3.19
N GLU A 56 -14.10 -17.22 -3.08
CA GLU A 56 -13.33 -18.47 -3.14
C GLU A 56 -12.67 -18.73 -4.50
N PRO A 57 -13.38 -18.61 -5.66
CA PRO A 57 -12.76 -18.82 -6.97
C PRO A 57 -11.64 -17.81 -7.29
N PHE A 58 -11.66 -16.67 -6.59
CA PHE A 58 -10.64 -15.65 -6.72
C PHE A 58 -9.35 -16.05 -6.01
N TYR A 59 -9.45 -16.61 -4.80
CA TYR A 59 -8.29 -17.13 -4.07
C TYR A 59 -7.72 -18.36 -4.78
N ASP A 60 -8.57 -19.27 -5.28
CA ASP A 60 -8.13 -20.44 -6.03
C ASP A 60 -7.36 -20.04 -7.30
N LEU A 61 -7.84 -19.05 -8.06
CA LEU A 61 -7.14 -18.58 -9.25
C LEU A 61 -5.85 -17.82 -8.92
N ALA A 62 -5.85 -17.02 -7.84
CA ALA A 62 -4.62 -16.35 -7.38
C ALA A 62 -3.56 -17.37 -6.97
N ILE A 63 -3.97 -18.44 -6.28
CA ILE A 63 -3.07 -19.52 -5.85
C ILE A 63 -2.58 -20.31 -7.06
N ALA A 64 -3.45 -20.63 -8.02
CA ALA A 64 -3.05 -21.29 -9.27
C ALA A 64 -2.06 -20.45 -10.09
N PHE A 65 -2.25 -19.13 -10.15
CA PHE A 65 -1.31 -18.20 -10.78
C PHE A 65 0.07 -18.21 -10.10
N LEU A 66 0.07 -18.21 -8.76
CA LEU A 66 1.31 -18.23 -7.99
C LEU A 66 2.01 -19.60 -8.03
N GLU A 67 1.29 -20.70 -8.17
CA GLU A 67 1.86 -22.03 -8.37
C GLU A 67 2.32 -22.29 -9.81
N ASP A 68 1.78 -21.55 -10.80
CA ASP A 68 2.18 -21.69 -12.19
C ASP A 68 3.68 -21.40 -12.35
N SER A 69 4.41 -22.40 -12.82
CA SER A 69 5.86 -22.36 -12.98
C SER A 69 6.27 -21.73 -14.32
N GLY A 70 5.30 -21.41 -15.19
CA GLY A 70 5.57 -21.01 -16.56
C GLY A 70 6.05 -22.22 -17.38
N SER A 71 5.36 -22.52 -18.47
CA SER A 71 5.80 -23.57 -19.40
C SER A 71 6.95 -23.03 -20.26
N GLY A 72 8.18 -23.08 -19.73
CA GLY A 72 9.38 -22.71 -20.48
C GLY A 72 10.53 -22.27 -19.58
N GLU A 73 11.42 -23.22 -19.28
CA GLU A 73 12.68 -23.05 -18.54
C GLU A 73 12.52 -22.53 -17.10
N ASN A 74 13.43 -22.93 -16.21
CA ASN A 74 13.58 -22.32 -14.90
C ASN A 74 14.05 -20.86 -15.10
N ILE A 75 13.15 -19.98 -15.53
CA ILE A 75 13.35 -18.55 -15.42
C ILE A 75 13.26 -18.34 -13.92
N PHE A 76 14.44 -18.18 -13.31
CA PHE A 76 14.60 -17.61 -11.98
C PHE A 76 13.50 -16.59 -11.77
N THR A 77 12.81 -16.71 -10.64
CA THR A 77 11.79 -15.80 -10.16
C THR A 77 12.35 -14.38 -10.07
N SER A 78 12.56 -13.74 -11.21
CA SER A 78 13.33 -12.52 -11.33
C SER A 78 12.39 -11.37 -11.06
N ARG A 79 12.61 -10.75 -9.91
CA ARG A 79 12.04 -9.45 -9.61
C ARG A 79 12.44 -8.47 -10.71
N SER A 80 11.50 -7.68 -11.21
CA SER A 80 11.81 -6.71 -12.26
C SER A 80 12.55 -5.51 -11.66
N ASP A 81 13.47 -4.93 -12.44
CA ASP A 81 14.14 -3.68 -12.08
C ASP A 81 13.12 -2.57 -11.76
N GLN A 82 11.92 -2.59 -12.40
CA GLN A 82 10.85 -1.65 -12.10
C GLN A 82 10.30 -1.82 -10.67
N THR A 83 10.11 -3.06 -10.23
CA THR A 83 9.64 -3.35 -8.86
C THR A 83 10.70 -2.98 -7.82
N ASP A 84 11.99 -3.12 -8.13
CA ASP A 84 13.07 -2.65 -7.26
C ASP A 84 13.10 -1.13 -7.16
N LEU A 85 13.04 -0.43 -8.30
CA LEU A 85 12.98 1.04 -8.36
C LEU A 85 11.79 1.62 -7.57
N ILE A 86 10.62 0.99 -7.66
CA ILE A 86 9.44 1.42 -6.89
C ILE A 86 9.61 1.16 -5.40
N GLU A 87 10.22 0.05 -5.00
CA GLU A 87 10.51 -0.19 -3.59
C GLU A 87 11.48 0.84 -3.04
N ASP A 88 12.54 1.15 -3.79
CA ASP A 88 13.54 2.16 -3.42
C ASP A 88 12.91 3.56 -3.34
N LEU A 89 12.03 3.91 -4.27
CA LEU A 89 11.22 5.13 -4.19
C LEU A 89 10.39 5.18 -2.89
N VAL A 90 9.70 4.09 -2.56
CA VAL A 90 8.85 4.02 -1.35
C VAL A 90 9.71 4.10 -0.09
N LYS A 91 10.84 3.39 -0.03
CA LYS A 91 11.81 3.43 1.08
C LYS A 91 12.32 4.85 1.28
N LEU A 92 12.83 5.47 0.22
CA LEU A 92 13.35 6.84 0.23
C LEU A 92 12.31 7.85 0.73
N LEU A 93 11.04 7.68 0.35
CA LEU A 93 9.96 8.55 0.83
C LEU A 93 9.56 8.26 2.29
N HIS A 94 9.83 7.06 2.80
CA HIS A 94 9.56 6.66 4.19
C HIS A 94 10.71 6.93 5.15
N GLU A 95 11.90 7.22 4.64
CA GLU A 95 13.02 7.64 5.49
C GLU A 95 12.62 8.90 6.27
N ASP A 96 12.63 8.76 7.60
CA ASP A 96 12.32 9.86 8.50
C ASP A 96 13.48 10.87 8.44
N ARG A 97 13.14 12.13 8.17
CA ARG A 97 14.14 13.20 8.01
C ARG A 97 13.77 14.37 8.92
N PRO A 98 14.04 14.25 10.24
CA PRO A 98 13.61 15.21 11.23
C PRO A 98 14.15 16.61 10.92
N GLY A 99 13.27 17.59 10.84
CA GLY A 99 13.64 18.99 10.61
C GLY A 99 14.02 19.34 9.16
N LEU A 100 14.02 18.37 8.24
CA LEU A 100 14.25 18.62 6.82
C LEU A 100 12.93 18.66 6.04
N PRO A 101 12.83 19.44 4.96
CA PRO A 101 11.65 19.44 4.11
C PRO A 101 11.50 18.08 3.39
N PRO A 102 10.27 17.71 3.01
CA PRO A 102 9.99 16.59 2.11
C PRO A 102 10.81 16.68 0.82
N LEU A 103 11.28 15.53 0.32
CA LEU A 103 12.07 15.50 -0.91
C LEU A 103 11.29 16.11 -2.07
N THR A 104 11.96 16.91 -2.90
CA THR A 104 11.41 17.32 -4.20
C THR A 104 11.55 16.18 -5.21
N ILE A 105 10.82 16.25 -6.32
CA ILE A 105 10.98 15.28 -7.42
C ILE A 105 12.43 15.25 -7.90
N SER A 106 13.05 16.42 -8.09
CA SER A 106 14.44 16.53 -8.50
C SER A 106 15.41 15.83 -7.54
N GLN A 107 15.18 15.91 -6.23
CA GLN A 107 15.99 15.18 -5.26
C GLN A 107 15.75 13.67 -5.35
N ILE A 108 14.49 13.24 -5.47
CA ILE A 108 14.13 11.82 -5.61
C ILE A 108 14.79 11.22 -6.85
N THR A 109 14.69 11.88 -8.00
CA THR A 109 15.29 11.43 -9.25
C THR A 109 16.81 11.36 -9.16
N GLN A 110 17.43 12.30 -8.42
CA GLN A 110 18.87 12.26 -8.15
C GLN A 110 19.27 11.09 -7.24
N TYR A 111 18.50 10.80 -6.18
CA TYR A 111 18.77 9.67 -5.29
C TYR A 111 18.58 8.31 -5.99
N LEU A 112 17.67 8.23 -6.95
CA LEU A 112 17.38 7.02 -7.72
C LEU A 112 18.23 6.89 -9.00
N ASP A 113 19.14 7.85 -9.26
CA ASP A 113 19.96 7.94 -10.47
C ASP A 113 19.14 7.77 -11.77
N LEU A 114 17.99 8.44 -11.84
CA LEU A 114 17.05 8.36 -12.96
C LEU A 114 16.61 9.73 -13.43
N GLU A 115 16.31 9.85 -14.72
CA GLU A 115 15.61 11.03 -15.23
C GLU A 115 14.14 11.04 -14.79
N GLU A 116 13.58 12.23 -14.57
CA GLU A 116 12.17 12.40 -14.18
C GLU A 116 11.20 11.75 -15.17
N ARG A 117 11.51 11.78 -16.46
CA ARG A 117 10.71 11.14 -17.51
C ARG A 117 10.68 9.63 -17.34
N SER A 118 11.84 9.00 -17.20
CA SER A 118 11.97 7.56 -17.01
C SER A 118 11.25 7.09 -15.75
N LEU A 119 11.43 7.80 -14.62
CA LEU A 119 10.73 7.46 -13.39
C LEU A 119 9.21 7.66 -13.50
N SER A 120 8.76 8.70 -14.21
CA SER A 120 7.34 8.90 -14.48
C SER A 120 6.76 7.82 -15.42
N GLU A 121 7.53 7.30 -16.36
CA GLU A 121 7.11 6.19 -17.23
C GLU A 121 6.93 4.90 -16.43
N VAL A 122 7.90 4.57 -15.56
CA VAL A 122 7.80 3.42 -14.64
C VAL A 122 6.59 3.56 -13.72
N CYS A 123 6.38 4.72 -13.10
CA CYS A 123 5.19 4.95 -12.26
C CYS A 123 3.88 4.76 -13.05
N ARG A 124 3.86 5.18 -14.33
CA ARG A 124 2.67 5.08 -15.18
C ARG A 124 2.43 3.64 -15.64
N SER A 125 3.47 2.89 -15.99
CA SER A 125 3.34 1.48 -16.37
C SER A 125 2.89 0.63 -15.18
N SER A 126 3.47 0.85 -14.00
CA SER A 126 3.18 0.05 -12.80
C SER A 126 1.86 0.43 -12.11
N PHE A 127 1.51 1.73 -12.05
CA PHE A 127 0.36 2.20 -11.25
C PHE A 127 -0.70 2.99 -12.04
N GLY A 128 -0.45 3.30 -13.31
CA GLY A 128 -1.32 4.20 -14.08
C GLY A 128 -1.30 5.65 -13.57
N MET A 129 -0.28 6.03 -12.80
CA MET A 129 -0.15 7.33 -12.15
C MET A 129 1.15 8.03 -12.56
N SER A 130 1.15 9.36 -12.57
CA SER A 130 2.40 10.11 -12.64
C SER A 130 3.22 9.96 -11.34
N ILE A 131 4.53 10.20 -11.43
CA ILE A 131 5.42 10.20 -10.26
C ILE A 131 4.89 11.12 -9.14
N LEU A 132 4.38 12.30 -9.49
CA LEU A 132 3.85 13.26 -8.52
C LEU A 132 2.61 12.72 -7.81
N GLU A 133 1.71 12.05 -8.54
CA GLU A 133 0.52 11.42 -7.96
C GLU A 133 0.89 10.27 -7.03
N LEU A 134 1.88 9.45 -7.41
CA LEU A 134 2.38 8.37 -6.57
C LEU A 134 3.00 8.93 -5.28
N ILE A 135 3.90 9.91 -5.37
CA ILE A 135 4.50 10.59 -4.22
C ILE A 135 3.43 11.17 -3.30
N LYS A 136 2.43 11.86 -3.86
CA LYS A 136 1.30 12.42 -3.08
C LYS A 136 0.52 11.32 -2.37
N SER A 137 0.27 10.19 -3.03
CA SER A 137 -0.48 9.07 -2.46
C SER A 137 0.29 8.41 -1.32
N ILE A 138 1.59 8.17 -1.49
CA ILE A 138 2.48 7.64 -0.44
C ILE A 138 2.49 8.58 0.78
N ARG A 139 2.69 9.87 0.57
CA ARG A 139 2.68 10.88 1.65
C ARG A 139 1.34 10.96 2.36
N LEU A 140 0.23 10.83 1.63
CA LEU A 140 -1.11 10.86 2.20
C LEU A 140 -1.35 9.65 3.12
N GLU A 141 -0.87 8.47 2.75
CA GLU A 141 -0.87 7.27 3.60
C GLU A 141 0.01 7.45 4.85
N GLN A 142 1.19 8.07 4.73
CA GLN A 142 2.06 8.36 5.88
C GLN A 142 1.39 9.30 6.89
N VAL A 143 0.71 10.33 6.41
CA VAL A 143 -0.10 11.23 7.25
C VAL A 143 -1.19 10.44 7.97
N LYS A 144 -1.96 9.61 7.26
CA LYS A 144 -3.01 8.77 7.85
C LYS A 144 -2.45 7.84 8.92
N LYS A 145 -1.31 7.19 8.66
CA LYS A 145 -0.61 6.33 9.61
C LYS A 145 -0.23 7.09 10.88
N SER A 146 0.24 8.33 10.74
CA SER A 146 0.56 9.19 11.88
C SER A 146 -0.67 9.58 12.70
N TYR A 147 -1.78 9.94 12.04
CA TYR A 147 -3.07 10.19 12.71
C TYR A 147 -3.63 8.95 13.41
N SER A 148 -3.29 7.78 12.91
CA SER A 148 -3.73 6.50 13.47
C SER A 148 -2.76 5.92 14.51
N ASN A 149 -1.68 6.61 14.87
CA ASN A 149 -0.66 6.07 15.77
C ASN A 149 -1.17 6.05 17.22
N PRO A 150 -1.44 4.88 17.83
CA PRO A 150 -2.02 4.78 19.16
C PRO A 150 -1.06 5.24 20.28
N HIS A 151 0.24 5.31 20.00
CA HIS A 151 1.25 5.74 20.99
C HIS A 151 1.30 7.26 21.19
N VAL A 152 0.68 8.04 20.30
CA VAL A 152 0.59 9.49 20.44
C VAL A 152 -0.77 9.84 21.06
N PRO A 153 -0.86 10.65 22.14
CA PRO A 153 -2.13 11.04 22.72
C PRO A 153 -3.05 11.74 21.70
N GLU A 154 -4.36 11.50 21.77
CA GLU A 154 -5.33 12.08 20.84
C GLU A 154 -5.24 13.61 20.77
N GLY A 155 -5.17 14.27 21.92
CA GLY A 155 -5.06 15.73 22.00
C GLY A 155 -3.82 16.25 21.26
N LEU A 156 -2.70 15.53 21.33
CA LEU A 156 -1.48 15.89 20.61
C LEU A 156 -1.65 15.67 19.10
N ARG A 157 -2.25 14.54 18.68
CA ARG A 157 -2.54 14.28 17.25
C ARG A 157 -3.42 15.37 16.65
N ARG A 158 -4.48 15.79 17.36
CA ARG A 158 -5.37 16.89 16.97
C ARG A 158 -4.62 18.22 16.90
N PHE A 159 -3.85 18.54 17.94
CA PHE A 159 -3.09 19.79 18.01
C PHE A 159 -2.06 19.92 16.87
N THR A 160 -1.37 18.83 16.53
CA THR A 160 -0.32 18.84 15.49
C THR A 160 -0.83 18.54 14.09
N MET A 161 -2.13 18.35 13.89
CA MET A 161 -2.69 17.80 12.65
C MET A 161 -2.26 18.56 11.39
N LYS A 162 -2.41 19.89 11.37
CA LYS A 162 -1.97 20.74 10.25
C LYS A 162 -0.46 20.69 10.04
N LYS A 163 0.30 20.73 11.13
CA LYS A 163 1.78 20.65 11.11
C LYS A 163 2.26 19.31 10.57
N ASN A 164 1.52 18.24 10.83
CA ASN A 164 1.81 16.89 10.36
C ASN A 164 1.58 16.78 8.84
N ALA A 165 0.45 17.28 8.32
CA ALA A 165 0.25 17.38 6.87
C ALA A 165 1.36 18.21 6.19
N LEU A 166 1.76 19.34 6.80
CA LEU A 166 2.87 20.16 6.31
C LEU A 166 4.20 19.39 6.33
N TYR A 167 4.48 18.63 7.39
CA TYR A 167 5.67 17.79 7.54
C TYR A 167 5.82 16.80 6.38
N TYR A 168 4.70 16.24 5.88
CA TYR A 168 4.69 15.35 4.72
C TYR A 168 4.54 16.08 3.38
N GLY A 169 4.56 17.42 3.36
CA GLY A 169 4.65 18.23 2.13
C GLY A 169 3.34 18.76 1.59
N PHE A 170 2.26 18.69 2.37
CA PHE A 170 0.98 19.29 2.01
C PHE A 170 0.93 20.74 2.51
N GLN A 171 1.12 21.70 1.60
CA GLN A 171 1.21 23.13 1.93
C GLN A 171 -0.16 23.77 2.18
N ASP A 172 -1.18 23.41 1.39
CA ASP A 172 -2.54 23.93 1.51
C ASP A 172 -3.42 22.93 2.29
N TRP A 173 -3.87 23.36 3.47
CA TRP A 173 -4.71 22.55 4.36
C TRP A 173 -6.06 22.18 3.73
N ASN A 174 -6.72 23.10 3.04
CA ASN A 174 -8.05 22.87 2.48
C ASN A 174 -7.96 21.93 1.27
N ALA A 175 -6.93 22.07 0.45
CA ALA A 175 -6.65 21.15 -0.65
C ALA A 175 -6.29 19.76 -0.13
N PHE A 176 -5.47 19.68 0.93
CA PHE A 176 -5.14 18.43 1.62
C PHE A 176 -6.39 17.74 2.17
N GLU A 177 -7.25 18.45 2.88
CA GLU A 177 -8.44 17.87 3.51
C GLU A 177 -9.40 17.30 2.46
N ARG A 178 -9.63 18.01 1.35
CA ARG A 178 -10.42 17.49 0.22
C ARG A 178 -9.80 16.24 -0.40
N LEU A 179 -8.48 16.24 -0.59
CA LEU A 179 -7.77 15.07 -1.11
C LEU A 179 -7.87 13.88 -0.14
N TYR A 180 -7.64 14.12 1.14
CA TYR A 180 -7.72 13.12 2.20
C TYR A 180 -9.11 12.48 2.24
N PHE A 181 -10.17 13.31 2.24
CA PHE A 181 -11.54 12.82 2.22
C PHE A 181 -11.87 12.05 0.94
N LYS A 182 -11.42 12.52 -0.22
CA LYS A 182 -11.61 11.82 -1.50
C LYS A 182 -10.95 10.43 -1.48
N THR A 183 -9.79 10.30 -0.87
CA THR A 183 -9.03 9.04 -0.84
C THR A 183 -9.57 8.06 0.21
N PHE A 184 -9.92 8.54 1.40
CA PHE A 184 -10.25 7.67 2.54
C PHE A 184 -11.71 7.64 2.94
N CYS A 185 -12.55 8.48 2.33
CA CYS A 185 -13.96 8.67 2.70
C CYS A 185 -14.15 9.04 4.18
N GLU A 186 -13.15 9.70 4.77
CA GLU A 186 -13.17 10.18 6.15
C GLU A 186 -12.28 11.43 6.26
N SER A 187 -12.55 12.30 7.23
CA SER A 187 -11.70 13.45 7.53
C SER A 187 -10.48 13.03 8.37
N PRO A 188 -9.42 13.85 8.40
CA PRO A 188 -8.31 13.69 9.33
C PRO A 188 -8.76 13.50 10.79
N GLU A 189 -9.74 14.29 11.24
CA GLU A 189 -10.28 14.22 12.59
C GLU A 189 -11.01 12.90 12.85
N GLN A 190 -11.84 12.46 11.90
CA GLN A 190 -12.54 11.17 12.00
C GLN A 190 -11.56 9.99 12.09
N THR A 191 -10.42 10.09 11.41
CA THR A 191 -9.35 9.08 11.49
C THR A 191 -8.80 9.01 12.92
N ILE A 192 -8.48 10.16 13.51
CA ILE A 192 -7.98 10.26 14.89
C ILE A 192 -8.99 9.68 15.90
N ASP A 193 -10.27 10.00 15.72
CA ASP A 193 -11.36 9.56 16.62
C ASP A 193 -11.58 8.05 16.61
N LYS A 194 -11.47 7.42 15.43
CA LYS A 194 -11.64 5.96 15.31
C LYS A 194 -10.60 5.19 16.13
N VAL A 195 -9.36 5.66 16.15
CA VAL A 195 -8.30 5.02 16.93
C VAL A 195 -8.53 5.18 18.43
N SER A 196 -8.96 6.37 18.87
CA SER A 196 -9.31 6.60 20.27
C SER A 196 -10.44 5.71 20.75
N LYS A 197 -11.53 5.57 19.97
CA LYS A 197 -12.65 4.67 20.31
C LYS A 197 -12.20 3.21 20.42
N THR A 198 -11.31 2.78 19.53
CA THR A 198 -10.77 1.42 19.54
C THR A 198 -9.94 1.17 20.81
N ASN A 199 -9.11 2.13 21.22
CA ASN A 199 -8.31 2.02 22.45
C ASN A 199 -9.18 1.98 23.72
N VAL A 200 -10.24 2.80 23.78
CA VAL A 200 -11.19 2.79 24.91
C VAL A 200 -11.87 1.43 25.03
N LEU A 201 -12.39 0.88 23.93
CA LEU A 201 -13.03 -0.45 23.92
C LEU A 201 -12.09 -1.57 24.39
N ILE A 202 -10.82 -1.55 23.97
CA ILE A 202 -9.82 -2.53 24.42
C ILE A 202 -9.55 -2.37 25.92
N SER A 203 -9.40 -1.14 26.40
CA SER A 203 -9.16 -0.89 27.82
C SER A 203 -10.34 -1.32 28.71
N ASP A 204 -11.58 -1.16 28.24
CA ASP A 204 -12.78 -1.57 28.95
C ASP A 204 -12.93 -3.11 28.97
N LEU A 205 -12.62 -3.78 27.85
CA LEU A 205 -12.58 -5.25 27.80
C LEU A 205 -11.53 -5.86 28.74
N LEU A 206 -10.39 -5.18 28.90
CA LEU A 206 -9.34 -5.60 29.83
C LEU A 206 -9.73 -5.36 31.30
N ARG A 207 -10.54 -4.34 31.59
CA ARG A 207 -11.08 -4.07 32.93
C ARG A 207 -12.16 -5.08 33.34
N LEU A 208 -12.98 -5.53 32.39
CA LEU A 208 -14.03 -6.54 32.64
C LEU A 208 -13.50 -7.97 32.85
N ARG A 209 -12.19 -8.20 32.63
CA ARG A 209 -11.52 -9.49 32.85
C ARG A 209 -10.77 -9.57 34.20
N LYS A 210 -10.86 -8.55 35.04
CA LYS A 210 -10.37 -8.56 36.44
C LYS A 210 -11.54 -8.63 37.39
#